data_AF-A0A9D6RRH1-F1
#
_entry.id   AF-A0A9D6RRH1-F1
#
_cell.length_a   1.000
_cell.length_b   1.000
_cell.length_c   1.000
_cell.angle_alpha   90.00
_cell.angle_beta   90.00
_cell.angle_gamma   90.00
#
_symmetry.space_group_name_H-M   'P 1'
#
loop_
_entity.id
_entity.type
_entity.pdbx_description
1 polymer ?
#
loop_
_entity_poly.entity_id
_entity_poly.type
_entity_poly.pdbx_seq_one_letter_code
_entity_poly.pdbx_strand_id
1 'polypeptide(L)'
;MLSVLLMVAVMVVLAATMVALYTSNLSFTQAFYNGSVALDEAEAGINEVMFWLTRDDTMSFGLNDEEIRGTLTSQFDPSGAYHLVTFRSGTGFPHSTNNVNNDRDMGYGGRTVPDGTVHVISTGYCRGKYRTIEAVITRPPFPFGLASSGKIHSINPLIIKGTSSVDNYQDDEEDRPGHLLCNSAEGVVIEQVNPPTPTRISGFVKSVGPIQVEPPAEILGGIRPGADPSTLVDIDVESFRNQGQPGVVTLIDDTFTEPQDLDIMYYFTGTKLTYQGSVALDSAMLYVDGDLEIAGSLTGTGLVVVNGDVVIGQGAALDGDSKLALLATGDVFLRGGSSHFQGLVYCEGNLDARNVTIVGNTIVTSADETRGNAVLDQVTLVSNEETANMTITVTSSTQAQSQRNGPRAAFPLGMAPAVPPAVGYVGYDPNRPGDDQGGADGWPGDGASGEVLMGQLESIWSDWVDDLALPDEADPQFTAGLYAHPDAGGLVSQLRELYDLAAQAADYRDERRRVGEIQEELQGMPPGPARTGLENEKADLEDTINTNYNPLRQQWDLAKGEMVGAYMAYMKAHTDENGNYDDGSMEMDVVREFKFDLNTYLPESERIKVVYWHVTNRRI
;
A
#
# COMPACT_ATOMS: atom_id res chain seq x y z
N MET A 1 38.98 80.82 55.68
CA MET A 1 37.56 80.63 55.31
C MET A 1 37.39 80.25 53.84
N LEU A 2 37.94 81.01 52.89
CA LEU A 2 37.76 80.73 51.45
C LEU A 2 38.29 79.35 51.00
N SER A 3 39.43 78.91 51.55
CA SER A 3 40.01 77.58 51.29
C SER A 3 39.15 76.42 51.82
N VAL A 4 38.57 76.58 53.02
CA VAL A 4 37.67 75.58 53.63
C VAL A 4 36.39 75.47 52.81
N LEU A 5 35.84 76.60 52.36
CA LEU A 5 34.61 76.62 51.56
C LEU A 5 34.81 75.99 50.17
N LEU A 6 35.99 76.22 49.56
CA LEU A 6 36.36 75.58 48.29
C LEU A 6 36.57 74.07 48.44
N MET A 7 37.21 73.61 49.52
CA MET A 7 37.37 72.19 49.81
C MET A 7 36.03 71.49 50.03
N VAL A 8 35.12 72.12 50.78
CA VAL A 8 33.74 71.60 50.99
C VAL A 8 32.99 71.54 49.67
N ALA A 9 33.07 72.57 48.82
CA ALA A 9 32.42 72.56 47.51
C ALA A 9 32.93 71.42 46.61
N VAL A 10 34.25 71.19 46.56
CA VAL A 10 34.84 70.07 45.80
C VAL A 10 34.39 68.72 46.36
N MET A 11 34.36 68.55 47.68
CA MET A 11 33.86 67.32 48.31
C MET A 11 32.39 67.05 47.99
N VAL A 12 31.54 68.08 47.97
CA VAL A 12 30.12 67.94 47.62
C VAL A 12 29.94 67.55 46.16
N VAL A 13 30.72 68.13 45.23
CA VAL A 13 30.67 67.75 43.80
C VAL A 13 31.17 66.32 43.60
N LEU A 14 32.23 65.91 44.31
CA LEU A 14 32.72 64.52 44.27
C LEU A 14 31.69 63.54 44.84
N ALA A 15 31.06 63.87 45.97
CA ALA A 15 30.00 63.03 46.54
C ALA A 15 28.79 62.93 45.59
N ALA A 16 28.37 64.05 44.98
CA ALA A 16 27.26 64.07 44.03
C ALA A 16 27.56 63.26 42.76
N THR A 17 28.78 63.35 42.22
CA THR A 17 29.20 62.55 41.06
C THR A 17 29.30 61.06 41.38
N MET A 18 29.80 60.68 42.56
CA MET A 18 29.78 59.28 43.02
C MET A 18 28.36 58.73 43.16
N VAL A 19 27.44 59.51 43.73
CA VAL A 19 26.02 59.11 43.83
C VAL A 19 25.40 58.96 42.45
N ALA A 20 25.66 59.89 41.51
CA ALA A 20 25.16 59.81 40.15
C ALA A 20 25.71 58.60 39.38
N LEU A 21 27.01 58.29 39.52
CA LEU A 21 27.61 57.09 38.91
C LEU A 21 27.04 55.81 39.53
N TYR A 22 26.81 55.79 40.85
CA TYR A 22 26.22 54.66 41.54
C TYR A 22 24.78 54.40 41.11
N THR A 23 23.94 55.44 41.02
CA THR A 23 22.55 55.30 40.55
C THR A 23 22.50 54.91 39.08
N SER A 24 23.39 55.44 38.25
CA SER A 24 23.53 55.02 36.85
C SER A 24 23.98 53.57 36.72
N ASN A 25 24.94 53.12 37.53
CA ASN A 25 25.38 51.73 37.52
C ASN A 25 24.31 50.78 38.04
N LEU A 26 23.56 51.17 39.07
CA LEU A 26 22.42 50.38 39.57
C LEU A 26 21.32 50.26 38.51
N SER A 27 20.95 51.35 37.84
CA SER A 27 19.91 51.31 36.80
C SER A 27 20.34 50.47 35.60
N PHE A 28 21.62 50.56 35.19
CA PHE A 28 22.18 49.72 34.14
C PHE A 28 22.20 48.24 34.54
N THR A 29 22.67 47.93 35.75
CA THR A 29 22.72 46.56 36.27
C THR A 29 21.33 45.94 36.38
N GLN A 30 20.35 46.69 36.89
CA GLN A 30 18.95 46.24 36.95
C GLN A 30 18.35 46.06 35.56
N ALA A 31 18.61 46.97 34.64
CA ALA A 31 18.14 46.85 33.25
C ALA A 31 18.75 45.63 32.55
N PHE A 32 20.03 45.33 32.79
CA PHE A 32 20.70 44.16 32.26
C PHE A 32 20.13 42.88 32.87
N TYR A 33 20.00 42.81 34.20
CA TYR A 33 19.41 41.67 34.90
C TYR A 33 17.99 41.38 34.43
N ASN A 34 17.11 42.39 34.42
CA ASN A 34 15.74 42.24 33.91
C ASN A 34 15.73 41.86 32.43
N GLY A 35 16.68 42.36 31.64
CA GLY A 35 16.83 42.00 30.24
C GLY A 35 17.30 40.56 30.00
N SER A 36 18.02 39.95 30.96
CA SER A 36 18.39 38.54 30.95
C SER A 36 17.21 37.67 31.34
N VAL A 37 16.51 38.02 32.43
CA VAL A 37 15.29 37.30 32.85
C VAL A 37 14.22 37.33 31.75
N ALA A 38 14.03 38.47 31.09
CA ALA A 38 13.12 38.55 29.95
C ALA A 38 13.56 37.67 28.77
N LEU A 39 14.86 37.40 28.60
CA LEU A 39 15.34 36.47 27.57
C LEU A 39 15.03 35.03 27.98
N ASP A 40 15.35 34.66 29.22
CA ASP A 40 15.09 33.31 29.77
C ASP A 40 13.59 32.98 29.69
N GLU A 41 12.71 33.96 29.98
CA GLU A 41 11.27 33.81 29.78
C GLU A 41 10.94 33.60 28.29
N ALA A 42 11.49 34.39 27.39
CA ALA A 42 11.25 34.19 25.96
C ALA A 42 11.68 32.79 25.48
N GLU A 43 12.81 32.27 25.96
CA GLU A 43 13.27 30.90 25.69
C GLU A 43 12.29 29.85 26.23
N ALA A 44 11.79 30.06 27.46
CA ALA A 44 10.78 29.19 28.06
C ALA A 44 9.52 29.10 27.18
N GLY A 45 9.06 30.22 26.62
CA GLY A 45 7.91 30.22 25.71
C GLY A 45 8.15 29.43 24.42
N ILE A 46 9.36 29.50 23.82
CA ILE A 46 9.68 28.64 22.66
C ILE A 46 9.69 27.16 23.05
N ASN A 47 10.30 26.83 24.20
CA ASN A 47 10.37 25.45 24.69
C ASN A 47 8.98 24.87 24.98
N GLU A 48 8.05 25.68 25.50
CA GLU A 48 6.67 25.25 25.73
C GLU A 48 5.94 24.97 24.42
N VAL A 49 6.12 25.82 23.40
CA VAL A 49 5.56 25.56 22.05
C VAL A 49 6.16 24.30 21.45
N MET A 50 7.48 24.09 21.56
CA MET A 50 8.15 22.88 21.11
C MET A 50 7.59 21.64 21.80
N PHE A 51 7.31 21.71 23.10
CA PHE A 51 6.69 20.63 23.84
C PHE A 51 5.30 20.26 23.29
N TRP A 52 4.45 21.25 23.00
CA TRP A 52 3.15 21.02 22.40
C TRP A 52 3.26 20.44 20.98
N LEU A 53 4.13 21.00 20.14
CA LEU A 53 4.36 20.52 18.77
C LEU A 53 4.95 19.10 18.71
N THR A 54 5.72 18.69 19.71
CA THR A 54 6.33 17.34 19.76
C THR A 54 5.32 16.26 20.13
N ARG A 55 4.32 16.62 20.94
CA ARG A 55 3.23 15.72 21.36
C ARG A 55 2.12 15.59 20.33
N ASP A 56 2.01 16.57 19.44
CA ASP A 56 1.01 16.61 18.40
C ASP A 56 1.58 16.08 17.08
N ASP A 57 1.21 14.85 16.74
CA ASP A 57 1.65 14.20 15.51
C ASP A 57 1.19 14.93 14.24
N THR A 58 0.23 15.86 14.32
CA THR A 58 -0.21 16.69 13.19
C THR A 58 0.36 18.10 13.20
N MET A 59 1.13 18.48 14.23
CA MET A 59 1.56 19.86 14.47
C MET A 59 0.39 20.87 14.37
N SER A 60 -0.80 20.51 14.85
CA SER A 60 -1.99 21.36 14.80
C SER A 60 -1.94 22.57 15.73
N PHE A 61 -1.03 22.55 16.71
CA PHE A 61 -0.85 23.67 17.64
C PHE A 61 -0.53 24.98 16.90
N GLY A 62 -1.37 26.00 17.11
CA GLY A 62 -1.26 27.29 16.43
C GLY A 62 -2.25 27.49 15.27
N LEU A 63 -3.00 26.45 14.89
CA LEU A 63 -4.04 26.55 13.87
C LEU A 63 -5.33 27.22 14.41
N ASN A 64 -5.59 27.15 15.73
CA ASN A 64 -6.81 27.69 16.36
C ASN A 64 -6.57 29.00 17.12
N ASP A 65 -5.57 29.78 16.71
CA ASP A 65 -5.20 31.07 17.34
C ASP A 65 -4.90 30.94 18.84
N GLU A 66 -4.21 29.86 19.22
CA GLU A 66 -3.81 29.55 20.58
C GLU A 66 -2.84 30.59 21.15
N GLU A 67 -2.87 30.74 22.47
CA GLU A 67 -1.99 31.64 23.21
C GLU A 67 -1.44 30.92 24.45
N ILE A 68 -0.12 30.95 24.61
CA ILE A 68 0.60 30.49 25.79
C ILE A 68 1.09 31.72 26.53
N ARG A 69 0.75 31.77 27.82
CA ARG A 69 1.29 32.77 28.73
C ARG A 69 1.63 32.13 30.06
N GLY A 70 2.92 32.15 30.40
CA GLY A 70 3.45 31.56 31.62
C GLY A 70 4.58 32.38 32.22
N THR A 71 5.15 31.86 33.31
CA THR A 71 6.37 32.40 33.92
C THR A 71 7.22 31.24 34.41
N LEU A 72 8.51 31.20 34.04
CA LEU A 72 9.45 30.21 34.54
C LEU A 72 10.09 30.66 35.86
N THR A 73 10.11 31.97 36.10
CA THR A 73 10.77 32.55 37.26
C THR A 73 9.87 32.50 38.50
N SER A 74 10.03 31.45 39.32
CA SER A 74 9.27 31.23 40.56
C SER A 74 9.30 32.38 41.59
N GLN A 75 10.27 33.30 41.46
CA GLN A 75 10.41 34.47 42.32
C GLN A 75 9.55 35.67 41.89
N PHE A 76 8.96 35.63 40.70
CA PHE A 76 8.09 36.69 40.18
C PHE A 76 6.66 36.17 40.02
N ASP A 77 5.71 37.04 40.37
CA ASP A 77 4.32 36.88 39.95
C ASP A 77 4.23 37.06 38.41
N PRO A 78 3.28 36.44 37.70
CA PRO A 78 3.10 36.62 36.25
C PRO A 78 2.90 38.08 35.80
N SER A 79 2.64 39.01 36.73
CA SER A 79 2.64 40.45 36.47
C SER A 79 4.05 41.09 36.40
N GLY A 80 5.05 40.47 37.05
CA GLY A 80 6.41 40.96 37.16
C GLY A 80 7.37 40.42 36.09
N ALA A 81 7.19 39.15 35.72
CA ALA A 81 7.89 38.50 34.61
C ALA A 81 7.00 37.43 33.97
N TYR A 82 6.95 37.39 32.64
CA TYR A 82 6.18 36.39 31.90
C TYR A 82 6.74 36.20 30.50
N HIS A 83 6.41 35.09 29.88
CA HIS A 83 6.51 34.89 28.44
C HIS A 83 5.14 34.81 27.80
N LEU A 84 5.07 35.21 26.54
CA LEU A 84 3.87 35.22 25.73
C LEU A 84 4.21 34.70 24.33
N VAL A 85 3.54 33.63 23.93
CA VAL A 85 3.47 33.17 22.54
C VAL A 85 2.00 33.23 22.14
N THR A 86 1.69 33.87 21.02
CA THR A 86 0.31 33.95 20.51
C THR A 86 0.32 33.67 19.01
N PHE A 87 -0.59 32.82 18.53
CA PHE A 87 -0.84 32.64 17.10
C PHE A 87 -1.91 33.60 16.59
N ARG A 88 -2.60 34.29 17.50
CA ARG A 88 -3.62 35.27 17.18
C ARG A 88 -3.01 36.55 16.64
N SER A 89 -3.45 36.95 15.46
CA SER A 89 -3.11 38.26 14.88
C SER A 89 -3.83 39.41 15.61
N GLY A 90 -3.25 40.62 15.57
CA GLY A 90 -3.89 41.84 16.10
C GLY A 90 -3.81 42.07 17.62
N THR A 91 -3.06 41.25 18.36
CA THR A 91 -2.92 41.35 19.84
C THR A 91 -1.97 42.47 20.31
N GLY A 92 -1.30 43.18 19.40
CA GLY A 92 -0.25 44.18 19.72
C GLY A 92 1.12 43.57 20.05
N PHE A 93 1.20 42.25 20.13
CA PHE A 93 2.44 41.48 20.20
C PHE A 93 2.76 40.84 18.85
N PRO A 94 4.04 40.53 18.58
CA PRO A 94 4.41 39.62 17.52
C PRO A 94 3.64 38.31 17.66
N HIS A 95 3.07 37.82 16.56
CA HIS A 95 2.36 36.54 16.55
C HIS A 95 3.17 35.48 15.79
N SER A 96 3.00 34.24 16.23
CA SER A 96 3.50 33.05 15.57
C SER A 96 2.57 32.65 14.42
N THR A 97 3.07 31.84 13.49
CA THR A 97 2.32 31.38 12.32
C THR A 97 2.63 29.91 12.09
N ASN A 98 1.60 29.10 12.04
CA ASN A 98 1.70 27.70 11.66
C ASN A 98 1.35 27.56 10.18
N ASN A 99 2.31 27.16 9.35
CA ASN A 99 2.15 26.94 7.91
C ASN A 99 2.42 25.46 7.55
N VAL A 100 2.05 24.52 8.43
CA VAL A 100 2.25 23.08 8.17
C VAL A 100 1.36 22.57 7.04
N ASN A 101 0.16 23.14 6.88
CA ASN A 101 -0.80 22.77 5.85
C ASN A 101 -0.71 23.63 4.57
N ASN A 102 0.33 24.47 4.46
CA ASN A 102 0.55 25.39 3.33
C ASN A 102 -0.62 26.36 3.07
N ASP A 103 -1.36 26.72 4.12
CA ASP A 103 -2.52 27.62 4.09
C ASP A 103 -2.22 29.02 4.66
N ARG A 104 -1.03 29.23 5.23
CA ARG A 104 -0.61 30.47 5.93
C ARG A 104 0.83 30.85 5.61
N ASP A 105 1.07 31.19 4.35
CA ASP A 105 2.38 31.58 3.81
C ASP A 105 2.94 32.91 4.34
N MET A 106 2.11 33.74 5.00
CA MET A 106 2.48 35.05 5.54
C MET A 106 2.36 35.11 7.06
N GLY A 107 3.50 35.35 7.73
CA GLY A 107 3.59 35.56 9.17
C GLY A 107 3.75 37.01 9.60
N TYR A 108 4.03 37.21 10.89
CA TYR A 108 4.12 38.54 11.50
C TYR A 108 5.08 39.47 10.76
N GLY A 109 4.61 40.69 10.49
CA GLY A 109 5.38 41.70 9.75
C GLY A 109 5.43 41.46 8.24
N GLY A 110 4.57 40.61 7.68
CA GLY A 110 4.53 40.30 6.25
C GLY A 110 5.70 39.42 5.80
N ARG A 111 6.27 38.64 6.71
CA ARG A 111 7.37 37.73 6.40
C ARG A 111 6.82 36.43 5.84
N THR A 112 7.45 35.93 4.78
CA THR A 112 7.10 34.61 4.23
C THR A 112 7.50 33.51 5.20
N VAL A 113 6.59 32.59 5.48
CA VAL A 113 6.83 31.38 6.28
C VAL A 113 6.92 30.20 5.32
N PRO A 114 8.04 29.46 5.30
CA PRO A 114 8.19 28.31 4.42
C PRO A 114 7.10 27.25 4.64
N ASP A 115 6.77 26.53 3.58
CA ASP A 115 5.84 25.42 3.57
C ASP A 115 6.29 24.30 4.53
N GLY A 116 5.33 23.66 5.22
CA GLY A 116 5.63 22.59 6.19
C GLY A 116 6.34 23.06 7.47
N THR A 117 6.29 24.36 7.80
CA THR A 117 7.00 24.92 8.96
C THR A 117 6.09 25.70 9.91
N VAL A 118 6.51 25.77 11.18
CA VAL A 118 5.90 26.61 12.20
C VAL A 118 6.89 27.73 12.56
N HIS A 119 6.52 28.96 12.25
CA HIS A 119 7.26 30.15 12.67
C HIS A 119 6.77 30.59 14.05
N VAL A 120 7.59 30.37 15.06
CA VAL A 120 7.26 30.68 16.46
C VAL A 120 7.96 31.96 16.90
N ILE A 121 7.17 32.89 17.45
CA ILE A 121 7.67 34.11 18.07
C ILE A 121 7.26 34.14 19.53
N SER A 122 8.25 34.11 20.42
CA SER A 122 8.07 34.22 21.86
C SER A 122 8.54 35.57 22.37
N THR A 123 7.70 36.27 23.11
CA THR A 123 8.06 37.54 23.76
C THR A 123 8.11 37.36 25.27
N GLY A 124 9.31 37.49 25.84
CA GLY A 124 9.52 37.55 27.28
C GLY A 124 9.53 38.98 27.80
N TYR A 125 8.98 39.16 28.99
CA TYR A 125 8.87 40.42 29.71
C TYR A 125 9.42 40.28 31.12
N CYS A 126 10.18 41.29 31.57
CA CYS A 126 10.53 41.45 32.98
C CYS A 126 10.66 42.93 33.31
N ARG A 127 9.83 43.44 34.22
CA ARG A 127 9.92 44.80 34.81
C ARG A 127 10.22 45.92 33.79
N GLY A 128 9.43 45.99 32.71
CA GLY A 128 9.56 47.03 31.67
C GLY A 128 10.59 46.74 30.58
N LYS A 129 11.23 45.56 30.59
CA LYS A 129 12.10 45.09 29.50
C LYS A 129 11.43 43.96 28.76
N TYR A 130 11.56 43.98 27.43
CA TYR A 130 11.05 42.96 26.53
C TYR A 130 12.20 42.34 25.74
N ARG A 131 12.16 41.03 25.56
CA ARG A 131 13.01 40.27 24.62
C ARG A 131 12.10 39.43 23.75
N THR A 132 12.44 39.34 22.47
CA THR A 132 11.68 38.53 21.53
C THR A 132 12.62 37.54 20.88
N ILE A 133 12.22 36.27 20.89
CA ILE A 133 12.91 35.18 20.21
C ILE A 133 12.01 34.70 19.09
N GLU A 134 12.63 34.48 17.94
CA GLU A 134 11.98 33.95 16.76
C GLU A 134 12.66 32.65 16.38
N ALA A 135 11.87 31.62 16.12
CA ALA A 135 12.34 30.32 15.69
C ALA A 135 11.48 29.79 14.53
N VAL A 136 12.10 29.09 13.59
CA VAL A 136 11.38 28.29 12.59
C VAL A 136 11.58 26.83 12.95
N ILE A 137 10.47 26.15 13.22
CA ILE A 137 10.42 24.76 13.63
C ILE A 137 9.85 23.94 12.47
N THR A 138 10.46 22.81 12.18
CA THR A 138 9.98 21.87 11.16
C THR A 138 10.08 20.45 11.68
N ARG A 139 9.26 19.55 11.12
CA ARG A 139 9.47 18.11 11.25
C ARG A 139 10.51 17.71 10.21
N PRO A 140 11.72 17.27 10.59
CA PRO A 140 12.64 16.74 9.61
C PRO A 140 12.02 15.49 8.97
N PRO A 141 12.14 15.29 7.65
CA PRO A 141 11.82 14.01 7.04
C PRO A 141 12.74 12.92 7.60
N PHE A 142 12.27 11.67 7.58
CA PHE A 142 13.09 10.55 8.03
C PHE A 142 14.35 10.48 7.15
N PRO A 143 15.55 10.61 7.72
CA PRO A 143 16.74 10.94 6.94
C PRO A 143 17.40 9.74 6.27
N PHE A 144 17.10 8.52 6.69
CA PHE A 144 17.88 7.33 6.31
C PHE A 144 17.20 6.54 5.19
N GLY A 145 17.97 6.26 4.13
CA GLY A 145 17.57 5.27 3.12
C GLY A 145 17.79 3.85 3.61
N LEU A 146 18.85 3.64 4.40
CA LEU A 146 19.13 2.40 5.11
C LEU A 146 19.53 2.69 6.56
N ALA A 147 18.82 2.08 7.50
CA ALA A 147 19.17 2.11 8.91
C ALA A 147 19.21 0.68 9.45
N SER A 148 20.33 0.29 10.06
CA SER A 148 20.54 -1.07 10.57
C SER A 148 21.06 -1.06 12.02
N SER A 149 20.48 -1.91 12.87
CA SER A 149 20.99 -2.14 14.23
C SER A 149 22.27 -2.99 14.21
N GLY A 150 22.34 -3.95 13.29
CA GLY A 150 23.47 -4.84 13.05
C GLY A 150 24.50 -4.26 12.07
N LYS A 151 25.41 -5.12 11.61
CA LYS A 151 26.46 -4.71 10.67
C LYS A 151 25.91 -4.59 9.26
N ILE A 152 26.53 -3.73 8.49
CA ILE A 152 26.22 -3.60 7.06
C ILE A 152 27.41 -4.10 6.27
N HIS A 153 27.19 -5.14 5.45
CA HIS A 153 28.18 -5.65 4.51
C HIS A 153 27.59 -5.58 3.11
N SER A 154 28.25 -4.82 2.24
CA SER A 154 27.90 -4.78 0.83
C SER A 154 29.03 -5.31 -0.04
N ILE A 155 28.64 -6.13 -1.01
CA ILE A 155 29.49 -6.71 -2.04
C ILE A 155 28.91 -6.20 -3.38
N ASN A 156 29.59 -5.35 -4.14
CA ASN A 156 29.12 -4.85 -5.46
C ASN A 156 27.99 -3.83 -5.39
N PRO A 157 27.90 -2.96 -6.42
CA PRO A 157 27.75 -1.55 -6.18
C PRO A 157 26.56 -1.28 -5.27
N LEU A 158 26.85 -0.71 -4.11
CA LEU A 158 25.83 -0.12 -3.27
C LEU A 158 25.63 1.32 -3.73
N ILE A 159 24.44 1.60 -4.21
CA ILE A 159 24.03 2.95 -4.57
C ILE A 159 22.99 3.39 -3.57
N ILE A 160 23.23 4.50 -2.87
CA ILE A 160 22.24 5.09 -1.95
C ILE A 160 22.02 6.53 -2.39
N LYS A 161 20.77 6.81 -2.79
CA LYS A 161 20.30 8.12 -3.23
C LYS A 161 19.12 8.57 -2.36
N GLY A 162 18.74 9.84 -2.48
CA GLY A 162 17.55 10.38 -1.85
C GLY A 162 16.73 11.17 -2.87
N THR A 163 15.42 11.12 -2.69
CA THR A 163 14.43 11.88 -3.46
C THR A 163 13.31 12.33 -2.53
N SER A 164 12.65 13.44 -2.82
CA SER A 164 11.42 13.84 -2.15
C SER A 164 10.17 13.09 -2.62
N SER A 165 10.18 12.52 -3.83
CA SER A 165 9.06 11.75 -4.40
C SER A 165 9.49 10.66 -5.37
N VAL A 166 8.59 9.71 -5.67
CA VAL A 166 8.82 8.69 -6.71
C VAL A 166 8.96 9.33 -8.09
N ASP A 167 8.13 10.31 -8.41
CA ASP A 167 8.14 11.01 -9.72
C ASP A 167 9.50 11.65 -9.99
N ASN A 168 10.07 12.34 -9.00
CA ASN A 168 11.41 12.94 -9.13
C ASN A 168 12.48 11.88 -9.42
N TYR A 169 12.38 10.69 -8.81
CA TYR A 169 13.31 9.61 -9.11
C TYR A 169 13.12 9.05 -10.53
N GLN A 170 11.88 8.96 -11.03
CA GLN A 170 11.61 8.55 -12.42
C GLN A 170 12.20 9.56 -13.43
N ASP A 171 12.24 10.84 -13.06
CA ASP A 171 12.87 11.91 -13.83
C ASP A 171 14.40 12.02 -13.62
N ASP A 172 15.01 11.09 -12.86
CA ASP A 172 16.44 11.06 -12.49
C ASP A 172 16.89 12.31 -11.71
N GLU A 173 15.97 12.93 -10.96
CA GLU A 173 16.24 14.06 -10.06
C GLU A 173 16.60 13.57 -8.65
N GLU A 174 17.86 13.81 -8.24
CA GLU A 174 18.35 13.56 -6.88
C GLU A 174 18.30 14.88 -6.06
N ASP A 175 17.11 15.28 -5.59
CA ASP A 175 16.93 16.54 -4.85
C ASP A 175 17.27 16.44 -3.35
N ARG A 176 17.47 15.21 -2.83
CA ARG A 176 17.80 14.93 -1.43
C ARG A 176 19.00 13.98 -1.29
N PRO A 177 19.77 14.08 -0.19
CA PRO A 177 20.81 13.11 0.12
C PRO A 177 20.22 11.82 0.71
N GLY A 178 20.72 10.66 0.28
CA GLY A 178 20.40 9.35 0.87
C GLY A 178 21.40 8.99 1.97
N HIS A 179 20.95 8.92 3.21
CA HIS A 179 21.82 8.63 4.36
C HIS A 179 21.84 7.16 4.75
N LEU A 180 22.97 6.70 5.31
CA LEU A 180 23.15 5.36 5.85
C LEU A 180 23.49 5.43 7.35
N LEU A 181 22.82 4.60 8.15
CA LEU A 181 23.04 4.44 9.58
C LEU A 181 23.33 2.97 9.96
N CYS A 182 24.36 2.76 10.78
CA CYS A 182 24.69 1.45 11.35
C CYS A 182 25.02 1.56 12.84
N ASN A 183 24.25 0.89 13.70
CA ASN A 183 24.47 0.91 15.14
C ASN A 183 25.41 -0.21 15.65
N SER A 184 25.87 -1.10 14.78
CA SER A 184 26.78 -2.19 15.17
C SER A 184 28.21 -1.71 15.42
N ALA A 185 28.85 -2.32 16.41
CA ALA A 185 30.28 -2.14 16.71
C ALA A 185 31.19 -2.74 15.61
N GLU A 186 30.70 -3.71 14.82
CA GLU A 186 31.42 -4.23 13.64
C GLU A 186 31.42 -3.21 12.49
N GLY A 187 30.42 -2.32 12.45
CA GLY A 187 30.35 -1.19 11.55
C GLY A 187 29.91 -1.52 10.12
N VAL A 188 30.44 -0.78 9.16
CA VAL A 188 30.05 -0.83 7.74
C VAL A 188 31.24 -1.27 6.90
N VAL A 189 31.03 -2.29 6.07
CA VAL A 189 32.03 -2.79 5.11
C VAL A 189 31.43 -2.75 3.70
N ILE A 190 32.07 -2.02 2.80
CA ILE A 190 31.73 -1.97 1.38
C ILE A 190 32.92 -2.49 0.58
N GLU A 191 32.78 -3.68 0.02
CA GLU A 191 33.77 -4.38 -0.79
C GLU A 191 33.55 -4.11 -2.28
N GLN A 192 34.63 -4.13 -3.04
CA GLN A 192 34.62 -4.02 -4.49
C GLN A 192 34.95 -5.36 -5.15
N VAL A 193 34.22 -5.71 -6.21
CA VAL A 193 34.66 -6.77 -7.13
C VAL A 193 35.60 -6.26 -8.20
N ASN A 194 36.27 -7.19 -8.85
CA ASN A 194 37.09 -6.92 -10.02
C ASN A 194 36.34 -7.38 -11.29
N PRO A 195 36.02 -6.50 -12.25
CA PRO A 195 36.37 -5.07 -12.30
C PRO A 195 35.51 -4.21 -11.35
N PRO A 196 36.06 -3.09 -10.82
CA PRO A 196 35.36 -2.24 -9.86
C PRO A 196 34.12 -1.59 -10.47
N THR A 197 33.02 -1.63 -9.71
CA THR A 197 31.73 -1.01 -10.05
C THR A 197 31.47 0.17 -9.12
N PRO A 198 31.11 1.35 -9.65
CA PRO A 198 30.99 2.56 -8.83
C PRO A 198 29.89 2.39 -7.79
N THR A 199 30.30 2.35 -6.53
CA THR A 199 29.44 2.53 -5.36
C THR A 199 29.32 4.03 -5.09
N ARG A 200 28.11 4.51 -4.84
CA ARG A 200 27.87 5.94 -4.59
C ARG A 200 26.83 6.13 -3.49
N ILE A 201 27.19 6.83 -2.43
CA ILE A 201 26.28 7.25 -1.36
C ILE A 201 26.18 8.77 -1.43
N SER A 202 25.00 9.29 -1.78
CA SER A 202 24.81 10.74 -1.95
C SER A 202 24.78 11.51 -0.63
N GLY A 203 24.44 10.84 0.48
CA GLY A 203 24.44 11.40 1.82
C GLY A 203 25.65 11.02 2.68
N PHE A 204 25.51 11.19 4.00
CA PHE A 204 26.51 10.76 4.97
C PHE A 204 26.33 9.30 5.38
N VAL A 205 27.42 8.69 5.85
CA VAL A 205 27.44 7.38 6.51
C VAL A 205 27.78 7.58 7.98
N LYS A 206 26.86 7.21 8.88
CA LYS A 206 27.05 7.24 10.34
C LYS A 206 27.15 5.81 10.86
N SER A 207 28.20 5.49 11.61
CA SER A 207 28.32 4.17 12.24
C SER A 207 28.92 4.25 13.64
N VAL A 208 28.45 3.38 14.53
CA VAL A 208 29.08 3.12 15.84
C VAL A 208 30.44 2.45 15.66
N GLY A 209 30.51 1.47 14.75
CA GLY A 209 31.73 0.75 14.40
C GLY A 209 32.62 1.47 13.37
N PRO A 210 33.66 0.78 12.88
CA PRO A 210 34.50 1.28 11.79
C PRO A 210 33.72 1.34 10.47
N ILE A 211 34.10 2.26 9.59
CA ILE A 211 33.55 2.34 8.23
C ILE A 211 34.70 2.04 7.25
N GLN A 212 34.59 0.91 6.57
CA GLN A 212 35.57 0.41 5.61
C GLN A 212 34.96 0.43 4.21
N VAL A 213 35.54 1.24 3.33
CA VAL A 213 34.99 1.50 2.00
C VAL A 213 36.12 1.39 1.00
N GLU A 214 36.04 0.39 0.12
CA GLU A 214 37.07 0.14 -0.89
C GLU A 214 36.92 1.11 -2.09
N PRO A 215 38.00 1.76 -2.56
CA PRO A 215 37.97 2.60 -3.77
C PRO A 215 37.54 1.79 -5.00
N PRO A 216 36.78 2.35 -5.96
CA PRO A 216 36.51 3.78 -6.16
C PRO A 216 35.18 4.28 -5.56
N ALA A 217 34.67 3.65 -4.49
CA ALA A 217 33.42 4.07 -3.87
C ALA A 217 33.45 5.55 -3.40
N GLU A 218 32.35 6.28 -3.66
CA GLU A 218 32.22 7.69 -3.34
C GLU A 218 31.13 7.92 -2.28
N ILE A 219 31.46 8.68 -1.23
CA ILE A 219 30.53 9.11 -0.18
C ILE A 219 30.53 10.63 -0.15
N LEU A 220 29.43 11.25 -0.60
CA LEU A 220 29.38 12.70 -0.82
C LEU A 220 29.09 13.49 0.46
N GLY A 221 28.26 12.96 1.37
CA GLY A 221 27.91 13.63 2.63
C GLY A 221 28.90 13.44 3.78
N GLY A 222 29.98 12.68 3.54
CA GLY A 222 31.04 12.40 4.51
C GLY A 222 30.78 11.17 5.39
N ILE A 223 31.82 10.80 6.15
CA ILE A 223 31.88 9.57 6.94
C ILE A 223 32.01 9.93 8.42
N ARG A 224 31.22 9.28 9.28
CA ARG A 224 31.20 9.50 10.74
C ARG A 224 31.31 8.16 11.48
N PRO A 225 32.53 7.60 11.62
CA PRO A 225 32.76 6.37 12.37
C PRO A 225 32.84 6.66 13.88
N GLY A 226 32.60 5.67 14.73
CA GLY A 226 32.68 5.84 16.18
C GLY A 226 31.63 6.78 16.76
N ALA A 227 30.48 6.92 16.10
CA ALA A 227 29.40 7.79 16.55
C ALA A 227 28.55 7.12 17.64
N ASP A 228 27.83 7.91 18.44
CA ASP A 228 26.86 7.35 19.39
C ASP A 228 25.71 6.65 18.64
N PRO A 229 25.20 5.51 19.17
CA PRO A 229 24.04 4.82 18.61
C PRO A 229 22.86 5.78 18.41
N SER A 230 22.20 5.68 17.27
CA SER A 230 20.95 6.41 17.01
C SER A 230 19.76 5.52 17.32
N THR A 231 18.65 6.11 17.76
CA THR A 231 17.41 5.33 17.91
C THR A 231 16.90 4.92 16.54
N LEU A 232 16.50 3.65 16.41
CA LEU A 232 15.84 3.12 15.22
C LEU A 232 14.35 3.02 15.48
N VAL A 233 13.59 3.03 14.39
CA VAL A 233 12.15 2.77 14.39
C VAL A 233 11.91 1.37 14.93
N ASP A 234 10.97 1.25 15.86
CA ASP A 234 10.52 -0.01 16.45
C ASP A 234 9.00 -0.14 16.19
N ILE A 235 8.63 -1.01 15.26
CA ILE A 235 7.24 -1.22 14.84
C ILE A 235 6.75 -2.53 15.45
N ASP A 236 5.72 -2.46 16.30
CA ASP A 236 5.06 -3.65 16.86
C ASP A 236 4.29 -4.39 15.76
N VAL A 237 4.91 -5.40 15.14
CA VAL A 237 4.35 -6.20 14.05
C VAL A 237 3.09 -6.96 14.50
N GLU A 238 3.01 -7.39 15.76
CA GLU A 238 1.86 -8.10 16.31
C GLU A 238 0.62 -7.20 16.44
N SER A 239 0.80 -5.89 16.55
CA SER A 239 -0.32 -4.94 16.57
C SER A 239 -1.17 -4.97 15.29
N PHE A 240 -0.63 -5.50 14.19
CA PHE A 240 -1.31 -5.67 12.92
C PHE A 240 -2.07 -7.00 12.79
N ARG A 241 -2.03 -7.88 13.80
CA ARG A 241 -2.76 -9.16 13.77
C ARG A 241 -4.26 -8.91 13.60
N ASN A 242 -4.79 -9.34 12.46
CA ASN A 242 -6.18 -9.07 12.05
C ASN A 242 -7.11 -10.28 12.20
N GLN A 243 -6.63 -11.39 12.79
CA GLN A 243 -7.40 -12.62 12.94
C GLN A 243 -8.77 -12.40 13.61
N GLY A 244 -9.82 -12.93 12.99
CA GLY A 244 -11.18 -12.90 13.54
C GLY A 244 -11.86 -11.54 13.52
N GLN A 245 -11.24 -10.54 12.88
CA GLN A 245 -11.85 -9.22 12.72
C GLN A 245 -12.75 -9.18 11.48
N PRO A 246 -13.75 -8.29 11.43
CA PRO A 246 -14.64 -8.19 10.27
C PRO A 246 -13.87 -7.80 9.01
N GLY A 247 -14.25 -8.41 7.88
CA GLY A 247 -13.58 -8.21 6.59
C GLY A 247 -12.28 -8.98 6.39
N VAL A 248 -11.94 -9.91 7.27
CA VAL A 248 -10.70 -10.68 7.16
C VAL A 248 -10.97 -12.08 6.66
N VAL A 249 -10.42 -12.43 5.50
CA VAL A 249 -10.47 -13.77 4.93
C VAL A 249 -9.33 -14.61 5.47
N THR A 250 -9.68 -15.74 6.10
CA THR A 250 -8.67 -16.73 6.50
C THR A 250 -8.30 -17.60 5.31
N LEU A 251 -7.03 -17.59 4.92
CA LEU A 251 -6.45 -18.49 3.94
C LEU A 251 -6.29 -19.88 4.58
N ILE A 252 -6.88 -20.90 3.95
CA ILE A 252 -6.84 -22.28 4.46
C ILE A 252 -5.66 -23.04 3.86
N ASP A 253 -5.34 -22.78 2.60
CA ASP A 253 -4.25 -23.43 1.90
C ASP A 253 -2.92 -22.73 2.19
N ASP A 254 -1.84 -23.51 2.21
CA ASP A 254 -0.47 -23.06 2.46
C ASP A 254 0.33 -22.85 1.18
N THR A 255 -0.22 -23.25 0.03
CA THR A 255 0.46 -23.22 -1.27
C THR A 255 -0.51 -22.82 -2.37
N PHE A 256 -0.16 -21.78 -3.13
CA PHE A 256 -0.92 -21.26 -4.28
C PHE A 256 -0.02 -21.32 -5.52
N THR A 257 -0.43 -22.09 -6.53
CA THR A 257 0.38 -22.30 -7.75
C THR A 257 0.17 -21.21 -8.80
N GLU A 258 -1.04 -20.67 -8.88
CA GLU A 258 -1.42 -19.63 -9.84
C GLU A 258 -1.13 -18.23 -9.28
N PRO A 259 -0.91 -17.21 -10.13
CA PRO A 259 -0.85 -15.82 -9.71
C PRO A 259 -2.09 -15.41 -8.89
N GLN A 260 -1.90 -14.54 -7.90
CA GLN A 260 -2.95 -14.13 -6.97
C GLN A 260 -3.11 -12.62 -6.94
N ASP A 261 -4.35 -12.16 -7.11
CA ASP A 261 -4.75 -10.77 -6.94
C ASP A 261 -5.50 -10.64 -5.61
N LEU A 262 -4.86 -10.01 -4.64
CA LEU A 262 -5.39 -9.77 -3.30
C LEU A 262 -5.93 -8.33 -3.27
N ASP A 263 -7.17 -8.13 -2.82
CA ASP A 263 -7.87 -6.83 -2.83
C ASP A 263 -8.55 -6.46 -1.50
N ILE A 264 -8.40 -7.31 -0.48
CA ILE A 264 -9.02 -7.16 0.84
C ILE A 264 -8.02 -7.56 1.94
N MET A 265 -8.51 -7.78 3.16
CA MET A 265 -7.70 -8.28 4.26
C MET A 265 -7.66 -9.81 4.30
N TYR A 266 -6.45 -10.35 4.31
CA TYR A 266 -6.17 -11.78 4.40
C TYR A 266 -5.39 -12.09 5.67
N TYR A 267 -5.67 -13.26 6.23
CA TYR A 267 -4.96 -13.83 7.37
C TYR A 267 -4.59 -15.27 7.06
N PHE A 268 -3.32 -15.62 7.24
CA PHE A 268 -2.84 -16.98 7.20
C PHE A 268 -2.25 -17.37 8.56
N THR A 269 -2.48 -18.62 8.96
CA THR A 269 -1.81 -19.22 10.13
C THR A 269 -1.29 -20.60 9.73
N GLY A 270 -0.02 -20.84 10.01
CA GLY A 270 0.64 -22.06 9.60
C GLY A 270 2.14 -22.00 9.82
N THR A 271 2.87 -22.94 9.24
CA THR A 271 4.34 -22.88 9.28
C THR A 271 4.87 -21.97 8.21
N LYS A 272 4.34 -22.08 6.98
CA LYS A 272 4.78 -21.31 5.82
C LYS A 272 3.67 -21.15 4.81
N LEU A 273 3.52 -19.95 4.25
CA LEU A 273 2.68 -19.64 3.11
C LEU A 273 3.54 -19.48 1.86
N THR A 274 3.20 -20.21 0.78
CA THR A 274 3.97 -20.22 -0.47
C THR A 274 3.11 -19.80 -1.66
N TYR A 275 3.52 -18.75 -2.35
CA TYR A 275 3.00 -18.38 -3.66
C TYR A 275 4.03 -18.75 -4.74
N GLN A 276 3.71 -19.69 -5.62
CA GLN A 276 4.59 -20.06 -6.73
C GLN A 276 4.53 -19.04 -7.88
N GLY A 277 3.41 -18.32 -8.00
CA GLY A 277 3.22 -17.23 -8.95
C GLY A 277 3.50 -15.84 -8.37
N SER A 278 3.15 -14.82 -9.15
CA SER A 278 3.16 -13.42 -8.70
C SER A 278 1.96 -13.12 -7.79
N VAL A 279 2.14 -12.15 -6.90
CA VAL A 279 1.09 -11.62 -6.01
C VAL A 279 0.92 -10.13 -6.30
N ALA A 280 -0.28 -9.73 -6.71
CA ALA A 280 -0.65 -8.32 -6.84
C ALA A 280 -1.54 -7.92 -5.66
N LEU A 281 -1.24 -6.79 -5.03
CA LEU A 281 -2.05 -6.18 -3.99
C LEU A 281 -2.81 -4.99 -4.58
N ASP A 282 -4.13 -4.97 -4.46
CA ASP A 282 -4.96 -3.82 -4.77
C ASP A 282 -5.60 -3.30 -3.48
N SER A 283 -4.90 -2.39 -2.81
CA SER A 283 -5.32 -1.86 -1.51
C SER A 283 -5.57 -2.97 -0.48
N ALA A 284 -4.75 -4.02 -0.51
CA ALA A 284 -4.95 -5.23 0.29
C ALA A 284 -4.01 -5.31 1.50
N MET A 285 -4.38 -6.14 2.46
CA MET A 285 -3.53 -6.50 3.60
C MET A 285 -3.35 -8.01 3.66
N LEU A 286 -2.12 -8.50 3.72
CA LEU A 286 -1.79 -9.89 3.98
C LEU A 286 -1.06 -10.01 5.31
N TYR A 287 -1.68 -10.65 6.30
CA TYR A 287 -1.04 -11.02 7.56
C TYR A 287 -0.72 -12.52 7.56
N VAL A 288 0.54 -12.89 7.81
CA VAL A 288 1.03 -14.27 7.85
C VAL A 288 1.60 -14.57 9.22
N ASP A 289 0.92 -15.41 9.99
CA ASP A 289 1.43 -15.98 11.25
C ASP A 289 2.26 -17.23 10.92
N GLY A 290 3.52 -17.01 10.52
CA GLY A 290 4.45 -18.01 9.98
C GLY A 290 5.40 -17.39 8.94
N ASP A 291 6.07 -18.23 8.14
CA ASP A 291 6.98 -17.76 7.08
C ASP A 291 6.22 -17.46 5.76
N LEU A 292 6.75 -16.58 4.93
CA LEU A 292 6.20 -16.24 3.60
C LEU A 292 7.25 -16.45 2.50
N GLU A 293 6.90 -17.21 1.47
CA GLU A 293 7.66 -17.31 0.23
C GLU A 293 6.81 -16.92 -0.96
N ILE A 294 7.27 -15.92 -1.72
CA ILE A 294 6.70 -15.52 -3.01
C ILE A 294 7.78 -15.77 -4.06
N ALA A 295 7.59 -16.78 -4.90
CA ALA A 295 8.52 -17.11 -5.96
C ALA A 295 8.46 -16.13 -7.14
N GLY A 296 7.28 -15.57 -7.41
CA GLY A 296 7.06 -14.53 -8.42
C GLY A 296 7.30 -13.10 -7.91
N SER A 297 6.69 -12.12 -8.58
CA SER A 297 6.75 -10.70 -8.22
C SER A 297 5.68 -10.31 -7.20
N LEU A 298 6.01 -9.41 -6.27
CA LEU A 298 5.03 -8.74 -5.40
C LEU A 298 4.77 -7.34 -5.94
N THR A 299 3.55 -7.00 -6.37
CA THR A 299 3.24 -5.70 -7.02
C THR A 299 2.01 -5.02 -6.43
N GLY A 300 1.80 -3.73 -6.76
CA GLY A 300 0.59 -2.98 -6.42
C GLY A 300 0.69 -2.16 -5.13
N THR A 301 -0.44 -1.95 -4.46
CA THR A 301 -0.55 -1.13 -3.25
C THR A 301 -1.13 -1.97 -2.11
N GLY A 302 -0.46 -2.02 -0.97
CA GLY A 302 -0.92 -2.84 0.13
C GLY A 302 0.13 -3.09 1.22
N LEU A 303 -0.31 -3.81 2.24
CA LEU A 303 0.45 -4.10 3.43
C LEU A 303 0.69 -5.61 3.56
N VAL A 304 1.96 -6.02 3.65
CA VAL A 304 2.35 -7.40 3.94
C VAL A 304 3.02 -7.45 5.31
N VAL A 305 2.44 -8.21 6.22
CA VAL A 305 2.90 -8.39 7.59
C VAL A 305 3.19 -9.86 7.83
N VAL A 306 4.42 -10.18 8.23
CA VAL A 306 4.86 -11.57 8.41
C VAL A 306 5.48 -11.74 9.79
N ASN A 307 4.92 -12.65 10.58
CA ASN A 307 5.46 -13.05 11.86
C ASN A 307 6.45 -14.23 11.71
N GLY A 308 7.48 -14.01 10.88
CA GLY A 308 8.41 -15.04 10.46
C GLY A 308 9.35 -14.53 9.37
N ASP A 309 9.98 -15.46 8.65
CA ASP A 309 10.90 -15.13 7.58
C ASP A 309 10.17 -14.83 6.26
N VAL A 310 10.72 -13.93 5.45
CA VAL A 310 10.16 -13.54 4.14
C VAL A 310 11.16 -13.80 3.03
N VAL A 311 10.74 -14.51 1.99
CA VAL A 311 11.51 -14.72 0.77
C VAL A 311 10.72 -14.20 -0.43
N ILE A 312 11.26 -13.20 -1.13
CA ILE A 312 10.71 -12.68 -2.38
C ILE A 312 11.72 -12.97 -3.50
N GLY A 313 11.33 -13.86 -4.41
CA GLY A 313 12.20 -14.46 -5.43
C GLY A 313 12.40 -13.59 -6.68
N GLN A 314 11.42 -12.74 -7.02
CA GLN A 314 11.52 -11.70 -8.04
C GLN A 314 10.85 -10.45 -7.47
N GLY A 315 11.48 -9.27 -7.56
CA GLY A 315 10.92 -8.04 -6.98
C GLY A 315 9.70 -7.50 -7.75
N ALA A 316 9.15 -6.41 -7.22
CA ALA A 316 8.07 -5.63 -7.81
C ALA A 316 8.45 -4.96 -9.14
N ALA A 317 7.44 -4.65 -9.96
CA ALA A 317 7.56 -3.69 -11.05
C ALA A 317 7.47 -2.27 -10.48
N LEU A 318 8.19 -1.32 -11.10
CA LEU A 318 7.95 0.12 -10.86
C LEU A 318 6.65 0.50 -11.57
N ASP A 319 5.61 0.73 -10.78
CA ASP A 319 4.47 1.53 -11.19
C ASP A 319 4.38 2.72 -10.23
N GLY A 320 4.22 3.93 -10.75
CA GLY A 320 4.33 5.18 -9.98
C GLY A 320 3.39 5.22 -8.77
N ASP A 321 2.24 4.56 -8.89
CA ASP A 321 1.20 4.52 -7.85
C ASP A 321 1.36 3.39 -6.83
N SER A 322 2.33 2.47 -7.01
CA SER A 322 2.52 1.32 -6.11
C SER A 322 3.06 1.75 -4.75
N LYS A 323 2.31 1.49 -3.67
CA LYS A 323 2.72 1.77 -2.29
C LYS A 323 2.67 0.48 -1.46
N LEU A 324 3.82 -0.17 -1.31
CA LEU A 324 3.94 -1.39 -0.52
C LEU A 324 4.58 -1.11 0.84
N ALA A 325 4.08 -1.77 1.89
CA ALA A 325 4.77 -1.86 3.16
C ALA A 325 4.99 -3.34 3.48
N LEU A 326 6.26 -3.72 3.66
CA LEU A 326 6.67 -5.07 4.05
C LEU A 326 7.24 -5.02 5.47
N LEU A 327 6.55 -5.68 6.41
CA LEU A 327 6.96 -5.78 7.80
C LEU A 327 7.20 -7.25 8.16
N ALA A 328 8.37 -7.57 8.71
CA ALA A 328 8.72 -8.92 9.11
C ALA A 328 9.38 -9.00 10.49
N THR A 329 8.99 -9.94 11.35
CA THR A 329 9.72 -10.21 12.60
C THR A 329 10.97 -11.08 12.38
N GLY A 330 11.02 -11.81 11.25
CA GLY A 330 12.13 -12.68 10.86
C GLY A 330 13.12 -12.04 9.88
N ASP A 331 13.87 -12.91 9.21
CA ASP A 331 14.83 -12.53 8.17
C ASP A 331 14.09 -12.23 6.85
N VAL A 332 14.59 -11.25 6.09
CA VAL A 332 14.02 -10.84 4.80
C VAL A 332 15.04 -11.07 3.70
N PHE A 333 14.65 -11.87 2.70
CA PHE A 333 15.44 -12.20 1.53
C PHE A 333 14.79 -11.58 0.29
N LEU A 334 15.38 -10.49 -0.22
CA LEU A 334 14.93 -9.81 -1.45
C LEU A 334 15.87 -10.17 -2.59
N ARG A 335 15.43 -11.04 -3.50
CA ARG A 335 16.22 -11.43 -4.67
C ARG A 335 15.58 -10.80 -5.90
N GLY A 336 16.27 -9.82 -6.46
CA GLY A 336 15.84 -9.18 -7.70
C GLY A 336 16.51 -9.78 -8.92
N GLY A 337 15.77 -9.91 -10.02
CA GLY A 337 16.33 -10.18 -11.33
C GLY A 337 16.57 -8.88 -12.10
N SER A 338 17.11 -7.84 -11.45
CA SER A 338 16.98 -6.42 -11.85
C SER A 338 15.56 -5.84 -11.63
N SER A 339 14.89 -6.32 -10.59
CA SER A 339 13.56 -5.85 -10.21
C SER A 339 13.63 -4.66 -9.25
N HIS A 340 12.49 -4.01 -9.07
CA HIS A 340 12.36 -2.88 -8.16
C HIS A 340 11.50 -3.27 -6.96
N PHE A 341 11.54 -2.52 -5.87
CA PHE A 341 10.60 -2.63 -4.76
C PHE A 341 10.30 -1.22 -4.32
N GLN A 342 9.04 -0.80 -4.44
CA GLN A 342 8.64 0.56 -4.10
C GLN A 342 7.84 0.53 -2.80
N GLY A 343 8.42 1.06 -1.72
CA GLY A 343 7.79 0.95 -0.42
C GLY A 343 8.72 0.99 0.79
N LEU A 344 8.10 0.74 1.95
CA LEU A 344 8.78 0.56 3.22
C LEU A 344 9.18 -0.91 3.40
N VAL A 345 10.44 -1.16 3.72
CA VAL A 345 10.93 -2.48 4.17
C VAL A 345 11.35 -2.37 5.63
N TYR A 346 10.70 -3.13 6.51
CA TYR A 346 11.02 -3.25 7.92
C TYR A 346 11.24 -4.71 8.28
N CYS A 347 12.36 -5.02 8.92
CA CYS A 347 12.55 -6.33 9.52
C CYS A 347 13.25 -6.29 10.88
N GLU A 348 12.86 -7.23 11.75
CA GLU A 348 13.48 -7.45 13.07
C GLU A 348 14.63 -8.48 13.03
N GLY A 349 14.78 -9.18 11.89
CA GLY A 349 15.84 -10.13 11.62
C GLY A 349 17.02 -9.55 10.83
N ASN A 350 17.56 -10.34 9.92
CA ASN A 350 18.59 -9.93 8.96
C ASN A 350 17.94 -9.58 7.62
N LEU A 351 18.55 -8.67 6.88
CA LEU A 351 18.20 -8.38 5.49
C LEU A 351 19.29 -8.93 4.57
N ASP A 352 18.91 -9.78 3.61
CA ASP A 352 19.75 -10.19 2.48
C ASP A 352 19.06 -9.71 1.19
N ALA A 353 19.59 -8.63 0.61
CA ALA A 353 19.07 -8.04 -0.61
C ALA A 353 20.09 -8.18 -1.74
N ARG A 354 19.66 -8.72 -2.88
CA ARG A 354 20.54 -8.94 -4.03
C ARG A 354 19.89 -8.51 -5.34
N ASN A 355 20.62 -7.82 -6.20
CA ASN A 355 20.22 -7.45 -7.56
C ASN A 355 18.84 -6.75 -7.61
N VAL A 356 18.59 -5.88 -6.64
CA VAL A 356 17.29 -5.22 -6.43
C VAL A 356 17.47 -3.71 -6.24
N THR A 357 16.51 -2.93 -6.74
CA THR A 357 16.39 -1.51 -6.46
C THR A 357 15.24 -1.26 -5.49
N ILE A 358 15.51 -0.78 -4.28
CA ILE A 358 14.47 -0.45 -3.30
C ILE A 358 14.26 1.07 -3.34
N VAL A 359 13.08 1.50 -3.76
CA VAL A 359 12.62 2.89 -3.74
C VAL A 359 11.76 3.09 -2.51
N GLY A 360 12.40 3.55 -1.44
CA GLY A 360 11.78 3.86 -0.17
C GLY A 360 12.75 3.70 1.00
N ASN A 361 12.23 3.59 2.21
CA ASN A 361 13.04 3.46 3.41
C ASN A 361 13.22 1.98 3.78
N THR A 362 14.45 1.60 4.12
CA THR A 362 14.77 0.26 4.61
C THR A 362 15.28 0.34 6.04
N ILE A 363 14.59 -0.33 6.96
CA ILE A 363 14.91 -0.37 8.38
C ILE A 363 15.11 -1.82 8.78
N VAL A 364 16.29 -2.12 9.32
CA VAL A 364 16.69 -3.44 9.81
C VAL A 364 17.01 -3.27 11.29
N THR A 365 16.04 -3.49 12.14
CA THR A 365 16.21 -3.34 13.59
C THR A 365 16.25 -4.72 14.24
N SER A 366 16.77 -4.84 15.45
CA SER A 366 16.66 -6.07 16.23
C SER A 366 17.09 -5.79 17.65
N ALA A 367 16.40 -6.39 18.62
CA ALA A 367 16.83 -6.40 20.01
C ALA A 367 18.01 -7.39 20.24
N ASP A 368 18.22 -8.34 19.32
CA ASP A 368 19.32 -9.31 19.38
C ASP A 368 20.55 -8.75 18.65
N GLU A 369 21.67 -8.61 19.38
CA GLU A 369 22.95 -8.12 18.85
C GLU A 369 23.53 -9.00 17.73
N THR A 370 23.08 -10.25 17.61
CA THR A 370 23.51 -11.18 16.55
C THR A 370 22.68 -11.07 15.27
N ARG A 371 21.54 -10.37 15.34
CA ARG A 371 20.62 -10.10 14.21
C ARG A 371 20.71 -8.64 13.81
N GLY A 372 19.78 -8.19 12.97
CA GLY A 372 19.76 -6.81 12.49
C GLY A 372 20.78 -6.52 11.38
N ASN A 373 21.45 -7.54 10.84
CA ASN A 373 22.51 -7.35 9.85
C ASN A 373 21.92 -7.12 8.46
N ALA A 374 22.55 -6.26 7.66
CA ALA A 374 22.20 -6.04 6.26
C ALA A 374 23.33 -6.53 5.35
N VAL A 375 23.05 -7.54 4.53
CA VAL A 375 23.92 -8.06 3.48
C VAL A 375 23.37 -7.65 2.13
N LEU A 376 24.15 -6.88 1.37
CA LEU A 376 23.69 -6.22 0.15
C LEU A 376 24.60 -6.58 -1.04
N ASP A 377 24.03 -7.15 -2.12
CA ASP A 377 24.77 -7.47 -3.34
C ASP A 377 24.14 -6.84 -4.59
N GLN A 378 24.82 -5.86 -5.21
CA GLN A 378 24.25 -5.10 -6.35
C GLN A 378 22.90 -4.47 -6.01
N VAL A 379 22.86 -3.65 -4.96
CA VAL A 379 21.63 -3.03 -4.45
C VAL A 379 21.65 -1.52 -4.66
N THR A 380 20.54 -1.01 -5.20
CA THR A 380 20.28 0.43 -5.24
C THR A 380 19.19 0.76 -4.24
N LEU A 381 19.45 1.64 -3.28
CA LEU A 381 18.47 2.15 -2.34
C LEU A 381 18.21 3.62 -2.66
N VAL A 382 16.95 3.98 -2.81
CA VAL A 382 16.52 5.35 -3.08
C VAL A 382 15.59 5.75 -1.94
N SER A 383 16.12 6.48 -0.98
CA SER A 383 15.33 7.01 0.14
C SER A 383 14.25 7.93 -0.43
N ASN A 384 12.98 7.64 -0.14
CA ASN A 384 11.85 8.47 -0.52
C ASN A 384 11.16 9.01 0.74
N GLU A 385 10.94 10.33 0.81
CA GLU A 385 10.22 10.95 1.94
C GLU A 385 8.75 10.51 2.00
N GLU A 386 8.11 10.22 0.86
CA GLU A 386 6.71 9.77 0.80
C GLU A 386 6.52 8.39 1.44
N THR A 387 7.50 7.48 1.32
CA THR A 387 7.44 6.16 1.96
C THR A 387 7.70 6.24 3.46
N ALA A 388 8.36 7.30 3.92
CA ALA A 388 8.54 7.56 5.35
C ALA A 388 7.25 8.07 6.02
N ASN A 389 6.32 8.63 5.26
CA ASN A 389 5.02 9.11 5.71
C ASN A 389 3.92 8.71 4.72
N MET A 390 3.52 7.44 4.78
CA MET A 390 2.52 6.86 3.88
C MET A 390 1.29 6.38 4.64
N THR A 391 0.12 6.48 4.01
CA THR A 391 -1.12 5.86 4.47
C THR A 391 -1.56 4.81 3.46
N ILE A 392 -1.82 3.59 3.93
CA ILE A 392 -2.42 2.51 3.14
C ILE A 392 -3.86 2.36 3.60
N THR A 393 -4.81 2.60 2.69
CA THR A 393 -6.23 2.36 2.93
C THR A 393 -6.59 0.98 2.39
N VAL A 394 -7.21 0.16 3.22
CA VAL A 394 -7.68 -1.18 2.86
C VAL A 394 -9.19 -1.23 3.03
N THR A 395 -9.88 -1.63 1.97
CA THR A 395 -11.34 -1.81 1.98
C THR A 395 -11.68 -3.29 1.94
N SER A 396 -12.67 -3.71 2.73
CA SER A 396 -13.17 -5.08 2.75
C SER A 396 -14.65 -5.08 3.11
N SER A 397 -15.28 -6.25 3.06
CA SER A 397 -16.66 -6.46 3.46
C SER A 397 -16.80 -7.37 4.67
N THR A 398 -17.67 -7.02 5.63
CA THR A 398 -17.98 -7.84 6.82
C THR A 398 -18.43 -9.26 6.49
N GLN A 399 -18.91 -9.49 5.27
CA GLN A 399 -19.38 -10.79 4.78
C GLN A 399 -18.30 -11.64 4.11
N ALA A 400 -17.05 -11.16 4.01
CA ALA A 400 -15.97 -11.92 3.39
C ALA A 400 -15.74 -13.27 4.12
N GLN A 401 -15.86 -14.39 3.41
CA GLN A 401 -15.68 -15.75 3.94
C GLN A 401 -14.41 -16.41 3.42
N SER A 402 -13.97 -17.48 4.10
CA SER A 402 -12.72 -18.22 3.84
C SER A 402 -12.52 -18.61 2.38
N GLN A 403 -11.31 -18.42 1.84
CA GLN A 403 -10.93 -18.78 0.48
C GLN A 403 -10.17 -20.12 0.44
N ARG A 404 -10.51 -20.97 -0.53
CA ARG A 404 -9.76 -22.19 -0.90
C ARG A 404 -9.09 -22.01 -2.27
N ASN A 405 -8.06 -22.81 -2.52
CA ASN A 405 -7.26 -22.86 -3.73
C ASN A 405 -8.11 -22.88 -5.02
N GLY A 406 -7.97 -21.79 -5.77
CA GLY A 406 -8.47 -21.62 -7.13
C GLY A 406 -7.98 -20.27 -7.64
N PRO A 407 -7.62 -20.14 -8.95
CA PRO A 407 -7.49 -18.81 -9.54
C PRO A 407 -8.81 -18.09 -9.28
N ARG A 408 -8.79 -16.83 -8.82
CA ARG A 408 -10.03 -16.10 -8.59
C ARG A 408 -10.93 -16.24 -9.82
N ALA A 409 -12.11 -16.82 -9.62
CA ALA A 409 -13.26 -16.33 -10.33
C ALA A 409 -13.36 -14.85 -9.94
N ALA A 410 -13.01 -13.96 -10.86
CA ALA A 410 -13.42 -12.59 -10.76
C ALA A 410 -14.95 -12.60 -10.56
N PHE A 411 -15.40 -12.31 -9.35
CA PHE A 411 -16.74 -11.75 -9.16
C PHE A 411 -16.59 -10.27 -9.54
N PRO A 412 -17.27 -9.75 -10.56
CA PRO A 412 -18.47 -10.28 -11.23
C PRO A 412 -18.18 -11.19 -12.43
N LEU A 413 -19.05 -12.19 -12.63
CA LEU A 413 -19.20 -12.94 -13.87
C LEU A 413 -19.59 -11.99 -15.01
N GLY A 414 -18.60 -11.35 -15.63
CA GLY A 414 -18.74 -10.74 -16.94
C GLY A 414 -18.91 -11.84 -17.99
N MET A 415 -20.10 -12.43 -18.08
CA MET A 415 -20.50 -13.26 -19.23
C MET A 415 -20.67 -12.37 -20.47
N ALA A 416 -19.56 -11.92 -21.06
CA ALA A 416 -19.51 -11.66 -22.48
C ALA A 416 -19.16 -12.99 -23.17
N PRO A 417 -20.04 -13.57 -24.01
CA PRO A 417 -19.75 -14.85 -24.63
C PRO A 417 -18.52 -14.73 -25.53
N ALA A 418 -17.45 -15.44 -25.18
CA ALA A 418 -16.35 -15.72 -26.09
C ALA A 418 -16.87 -16.65 -27.20
N VAL A 419 -17.27 -16.07 -28.33
CA VAL A 419 -17.66 -16.81 -29.53
C VAL A 419 -16.41 -17.47 -30.13
N PRO A 420 -16.38 -18.80 -30.37
CA PRO A 420 -15.29 -19.43 -31.08
C PRO A 420 -15.18 -18.89 -32.52
N PRO A 421 -13.98 -18.74 -33.10
CA PRO A 421 -13.74 -17.94 -34.31
C PRO A 421 -14.26 -18.53 -35.65
N ALA A 422 -15.29 -19.38 -35.65
CA ALA A 422 -15.69 -20.14 -36.84
C ALA A 422 -17.10 -19.86 -37.40
N VAL A 423 -17.93 -19.01 -36.78
CA VAL A 423 -19.27 -18.70 -37.33
C VAL A 423 -19.33 -17.25 -37.81
N GLY A 424 -19.38 -17.06 -39.13
CA GLY A 424 -19.43 -15.76 -39.76
C GLY A 424 -20.65 -14.95 -39.34
N TYR A 425 -20.40 -13.73 -38.83
CA TYR A 425 -21.41 -12.72 -38.60
C TYR A 425 -22.20 -12.43 -39.88
N VAL A 426 -23.53 -12.49 -39.79
CA VAL A 426 -24.41 -11.79 -40.74
C VAL A 426 -24.24 -10.30 -40.47
N GLY A 427 -23.65 -9.60 -41.45
CA GLY A 427 -23.30 -8.19 -41.36
C GLY A 427 -24.49 -7.29 -41.07
N TYR A 428 -24.25 -6.32 -40.19
CA TYR A 428 -25.03 -5.12 -39.99
C TYR A 428 -25.25 -4.41 -41.34
N ASP A 429 -26.51 -4.13 -41.71
CA ASP A 429 -26.88 -3.32 -42.88
C ASP A 429 -26.99 -1.85 -42.46
N PRO A 430 -26.02 -0.99 -42.83
CA PRO A 430 -26.00 0.42 -42.44
C PRO A 430 -27.05 1.29 -43.16
N ASN A 431 -27.97 0.73 -43.95
CA ASN A 431 -28.95 1.50 -44.73
C ASN A 431 -30.39 1.50 -44.19
N ARG A 432 -30.62 1.09 -42.93
CA ARG A 432 -31.93 1.27 -42.27
C ARG A 432 -31.96 2.59 -41.47
N PRO A 433 -32.70 3.61 -41.91
CA PRO A 433 -32.88 4.82 -41.12
C PRO A 433 -34.00 4.59 -40.11
N GLY A 434 -33.67 4.55 -38.81
CA GLY A 434 -34.68 4.47 -37.75
C GLY A 434 -34.18 4.18 -36.33
N ASP A 435 -33.05 3.51 -36.14
CA ASP A 435 -32.62 3.06 -34.81
C ASP A 435 -31.45 3.89 -34.27
N ASP A 436 -31.73 5.15 -33.96
CA ASP A 436 -30.93 5.99 -33.06
C ASP A 436 -31.70 6.10 -31.73
N GLN A 437 -31.42 5.21 -30.76
CA GLN A 437 -31.43 5.54 -29.33
C GLN A 437 -30.39 4.67 -28.60
N GLY A 438 -29.25 5.29 -28.30
CA GLY A 438 -28.37 4.84 -27.23
C GLY A 438 -29.04 5.12 -25.88
N GLY A 439 -29.19 4.07 -25.08
CA GLY A 439 -29.64 4.08 -23.70
C GLY A 439 -29.39 2.67 -23.15
N ALA A 440 -28.83 2.59 -21.95
CA ALA A 440 -28.42 1.34 -21.29
C ALA A 440 -29.60 0.51 -20.77
N ASP A 441 -30.61 0.28 -21.62
CA ASP A 441 -31.78 -0.57 -21.35
C ASP A 441 -31.79 -1.69 -22.38
N GLY A 442 -30.89 -2.67 -22.19
CA GLY A 442 -30.61 -3.69 -23.19
C GLY A 442 -30.66 -5.11 -22.65
N TRP A 443 -31.48 -5.40 -21.64
CA TRP A 443 -31.83 -6.79 -21.37
C TRP A 443 -32.88 -7.24 -22.39
N PRO A 444 -32.69 -8.38 -23.09
CA PRO A 444 -33.70 -8.90 -23.98
C PRO A 444 -34.92 -9.24 -23.14
N GLY A 445 -36.08 -8.64 -23.42
CA GLY A 445 -37.32 -8.97 -22.72
C GLY A 445 -37.59 -10.48 -22.70
N ASP A 446 -38.27 -10.94 -21.64
CA ASP A 446 -38.61 -12.30 -21.15
C ASP A 446 -38.60 -13.53 -22.10
N GLY A 447 -38.53 -13.38 -23.43
CA GLY A 447 -38.39 -14.47 -24.40
C GLY A 447 -36.97 -14.72 -24.93
N ALA A 448 -36.10 -13.71 -25.02
CA ALA A 448 -34.91 -13.83 -25.87
C ALA A 448 -33.70 -14.54 -25.19
N SER A 449 -33.54 -14.49 -23.87
CA SER A 449 -32.47 -15.24 -23.18
C SER A 449 -32.74 -16.75 -23.13
N GLY A 450 -34.02 -17.14 -22.98
CA GLY A 450 -34.46 -18.52 -23.03
C GLY A 450 -34.29 -19.14 -24.41
N GLU A 451 -34.67 -18.42 -25.47
CA GLU A 451 -34.50 -18.90 -26.86
C GLU A 451 -33.02 -19.05 -27.26
N VAL A 452 -32.14 -18.12 -26.84
CA VAL A 452 -30.70 -18.22 -27.11
C VAL A 452 -30.07 -19.42 -26.39
N LEU A 453 -30.39 -19.63 -25.10
CA LEU A 453 -29.92 -20.79 -24.35
C LEU A 453 -30.49 -22.10 -24.94
N MET A 454 -31.77 -22.10 -25.34
CA MET A 454 -32.41 -23.24 -25.98
C MET A 454 -31.77 -23.58 -27.33
N GLY A 455 -31.37 -22.57 -28.10
CA GLY A 455 -30.63 -22.73 -29.35
C GLY A 455 -29.21 -23.26 -29.14
N GLN A 456 -28.52 -22.81 -28.08
CA GLN A 456 -27.20 -23.34 -27.71
C GLN A 456 -27.29 -24.81 -27.26
N LEU A 457 -28.25 -25.16 -26.40
CA LEU A 457 -28.49 -26.54 -25.97
C LEU A 457 -28.92 -27.46 -27.12
N GLU A 458 -29.66 -26.92 -28.10
CA GLU A 458 -29.97 -27.64 -29.35
C GLU A 458 -28.73 -27.85 -30.21
N SER A 459 -27.84 -26.86 -30.32
CA SER A 459 -26.56 -27.04 -31.02
C SER A 459 -25.66 -28.05 -30.30
N ILE A 460 -25.66 -28.06 -28.96
CA ILE A 460 -24.90 -29.05 -28.17
C ILE A 460 -25.45 -30.46 -28.41
N TRP A 461 -26.77 -30.64 -28.42
CA TRP A 461 -27.35 -31.94 -28.74
C TRP A 461 -27.06 -32.35 -30.19
N SER A 462 -27.20 -31.45 -31.16
CA SER A 462 -26.87 -31.78 -32.56
C SER A 462 -25.39 -32.08 -32.73
N ASP A 463 -24.51 -31.31 -32.09
CA ASP A 463 -23.06 -31.49 -32.22
C ASP A 463 -22.59 -32.74 -31.47
N TRP A 464 -23.19 -33.10 -30.32
CA TRP A 464 -22.87 -34.31 -29.57
C TRP A 464 -23.39 -35.59 -30.24
N VAL A 465 -24.55 -35.52 -30.89
CA VAL A 465 -25.16 -36.68 -31.54
C VAL A 465 -24.65 -36.86 -32.97
N ASP A 466 -24.41 -35.77 -33.71
CA ASP A 466 -24.06 -35.82 -35.13
C ASP A 466 -22.54 -35.63 -35.42
N ASP A 467 -21.77 -34.86 -34.65
CA ASP A 467 -20.32 -34.59 -34.91
C ASP A 467 -19.36 -34.90 -33.72
N LEU A 468 -18.07 -34.96 -34.00
CA LEU A 468 -17.07 -35.79 -33.28
C LEU A 468 -16.53 -35.11 -31.98
N ALA A 469 -16.95 -35.55 -30.78
CA ALA A 469 -16.16 -35.78 -29.55
C ALA A 469 -17.06 -35.68 -28.30
N LEU A 470 -17.08 -36.73 -27.47
CA LEU A 470 -17.56 -36.61 -26.09
C LEU A 470 -16.63 -35.62 -25.35
N PRO A 471 -17.17 -34.67 -24.59
CA PRO A 471 -16.33 -33.78 -23.79
C PRO A 471 -15.82 -34.58 -22.59
N ASP A 472 -14.62 -35.15 -22.72
CA ASP A 472 -13.76 -35.39 -21.54
C ASP A 472 -13.29 -34.05 -20.92
N GLU A 473 -13.65 -32.91 -21.52
CA GLU A 473 -13.31 -31.54 -21.11
C GLU A 473 -14.54 -30.61 -21.14
N ALA A 474 -15.65 -30.97 -20.50
CA ALA A 474 -16.59 -29.91 -20.08
C ALA A 474 -15.81 -28.98 -19.15
N ASP A 475 -15.71 -27.69 -19.50
CA ASP A 475 -14.89 -26.71 -18.77
C ASP A 475 -15.09 -26.88 -17.25
N PRO A 476 -14.07 -27.37 -16.53
CA PRO A 476 -14.15 -27.60 -15.09
C PRO A 476 -14.55 -26.33 -14.34
N GLN A 477 -14.31 -25.15 -14.92
CA GLN A 477 -14.63 -23.86 -14.32
C GLN A 477 -16.13 -23.58 -14.33
N PHE A 478 -16.84 -23.92 -15.41
CA PHE A 478 -18.30 -23.69 -15.50
C PHE A 478 -19.06 -24.53 -14.48
N THR A 479 -18.66 -25.78 -14.33
CA THR A 479 -19.28 -26.70 -13.38
C THR A 479 -18.86 -26.38 -11.94
N ALA A 480 -17.58 -26.13 -11.66
CA ALA A 480 -17.09 -25.89 -10.31
C ALA A 480 -17.72 -24.67 -9.62
N GLY A 481 -17.93 -23.56 -10.36
CA GLY A 481 -18.60 -22.37 -9.81
C GLY A 481 -20.06 -22.64 -9.43
N LEU A 482 -20.77 -23.39 -10.28
CA LEU A 482 -22.16 -23.76 -10.05
C LEU A 482 -22.32 -24.76 -8.89
N TYR A 483 -21.38 -25.71 -8.75
CA TYR A 483 -21.35 -26.68 -7.64
C TYR A 483 -21.10 -26.06 -6.27
N ALA A 484 -20.47 -24.87 -6.22
CA ALA A 484 -20.15 -24.18 -4.98
C ALA A 484 -21.33 -23.35 -4.42
N HIS A 485 -22.32 -23.01 -5.25
CA HIS A 485 -23.44 -22.18 -4.81
C HIS A 485 -24.52 -23.03 -4.12
N PRO A 486 -24.88 -22.76 -2.85
CA PRO A 486 -25.80 -23.62 -2.07
C PRO A 486 -27.20 -23.72 -2.69
N ASP A 487 -27.64 -22.69 -3.40
CA ASP A 487 -28.97 -22.64 -4.03
C ASP A 487 -28.99 -23.17 -5.48
N ALA A 488 -27.84 -23.52 -6.06
CA ALA A 488 -27.75 -24.05 -7.43
C ALA A 488 -27.99 -25.57 -7.51
N GLY A 489 -28.26 -26.24 -6.39
CA GLY A 489 -28.41 -27.71 -6.33
C GLY A 489 -29.47 -28.27 -7.29
N GLY A 490 -30.57 -27.53 -7.51
CA GLY A 490 -31.60 -27.91 -8.48
C GLY A 490 -31.10 -27.87 -9.93
N LEU A 491 -30.34 -26.83 -10.29
CA LEU A 491 -29.78 -26.65 -11.63
C LEU A 491 -28.69 -27.71 -11.92
N VAL A 492 -27.85 -28.00 -10.93
CA VAL A 492 -26.82 -29.04 -11.00
C VAL A 492 -27.42 -30.42 -11.23
N SER A 493 -28.51 -30.77 -10.54
CA SER A 493 -29.19 -32.05 -10.70
C SER A 493 -29.72 -32.23 -12.12
N GLN A 494 -30.32 -31.17 -12.68
CA GLN A 494 -30.90 -31.18 -14.03
C GLN A 494 -29.83 -31.24 -15.13
N LEU A 495 -28.71 -30.55 -14.94
CA LEU A 495 -27.54 -30.68 -15.83
C LEU A 495 -27.00 -32.11 -15.86
N ARG A 496 -26.90 -32.77 -14.70
CA ARG A 496 -26.42 -34.15 -14.63
C ARG A 496 -27.34 -35.13 -15.35
N GLU A 497 -28.66 -34.95 -15.21
CA GLU A 497 -29.65 -35.77 -15.91
C GLU A 497 -29.54 -35.63 -17.43
N LEU A 498 -29.31 -34.41 -17.93
CA LEU A 498 -28.99 -34.20 -19.35
C LEU A 498 -27.72 -34.95 -19.75
N TYR A 499 -26.62 -34.82 -19.01
CA TYR A 499 -25.38 -35.55 -19.33
C TYR A 499 -25.59 -37.08 -19.40
N ASP A 500 -26.33 -37.66 -18.45
CA ASP A 500 -26.61 -39.09 -18.43
C ASP A 500 -27.48 -39.54 -19.62
N LEU A 501 -28.42 -38.70 -20.08
CA LEU A 501 -29.24 -38.94 -21.27
C LEU A 501 -28.44 -38.81 -22.57
N ALA A 502 -27.55 -37.83 -22.66
CA ALA A 502 -26.63 -37.69 -23.79
C ALA A 502 -25.69 -38.88 -23.93
N ALA A 503 -25.12 -39.36 -22.82
CA ALA A 503 -24.26 -40.55 -22.81
C ALA A 503 -25.01 -41.80 -23.33
N GLN A 504 -26.27 -42.00 -22.89
CA GLN A 504 -27.10 -43.10 -23.38
C GLN A 504 -27.49 -42.95 -24.86
N ALA A 505 -27.65 -41.72 -25.35
CA ALA A 505 -27.96 -41.46 -26.75
C ALA A 505 -26.75 -41.70 -27.68
N ALA A 506 -25.52 -41.48 -27.19
CA ALA A 506 -24.29 -41.69 -27.93
C ALA A 506 -24.10 -43.16 -28.36
N ASP A 507 -24.61 -44.12 -27.58
CA ASP A 507 -24.58 -45.55 -27.91
C ASP A 507 -25.32 -45.88 -29.22
N TYR A 508 -26.26 -45.03 -29.66
CA TYR A 508 -27.06 -45.24 -30.89
C TYR A 508 -26.50 -44.55 -32.15
N ARG A 509 -25.33 -43.91 -32.01
CA ARG A 509 -24.69 -43.15 -33.08
C ARG A 509 -24.28 -44.05 -34.24
N ASP A 510 -23.73 -45.22 -33.93
CA ASP A 510 -23.24 -46.17 -34.91
C ASP A 510 -24.38 -46.79 -35.72
N GLU A 511 -25.52 -47.10 -35.09
CA GLU A 511 -26.72 -47.60 -35.75
C GLU A 511 -27.29 -46.57 -36.72
N ARG A 512 -27.35 -45.28 -36.34
CA ARG A 512 -27.81 -44.21 -37.23
C ARG A 512 -26.90 -44.02 -38.44
N ARG A 513 -25.58 -43.99 -38.21
CA ARG A 513 -24.59 -43.93 -39.29
C ARG A 513 -24.76 -45.12 -40.24
N ARG A 514 -24.95 -46.32 -39.69
CA ARG A 514 -25.16 -47.55 -40.48
C ARG A 514 -26.42 -47.50 -41.33
N VAL A 515 -27.53 -46.97 -40.81
CA VAL A 515 -28.76 -46.76 -41.61
C VAL A 515 -28.51 -45.82 -42.79
N GLY A 516 -27.74 -44.74 -42.58
CA GLY A 516 -27.31 -43.82 -43.63
C GLY A 516 -26.49 -44.50 -44.73
N GLU A 517 -25.48 -45.28 -44.34
CA GLU A 517 -24.65 -46.06 -45.26
C GLU A 517 -25.46 -47.07 -46.08
N ILE A 518 -26.36 -47.83 -45.42
CA ILE A 518 -27.22 -48.81 -46.11
C ILE A 518 -28.16 -48.10 -47.09
N GLN A 519 -28.71 -46.93 -46.71
CA GLN A 519 -29.56 -46.13 -47.60
C GLN A 519 -28.80 -45.70 -48.86
N GLU A 520 -27.55 -45.28 -48.75
CA GLU A 520 -26.70 -44.94 -49.90
C GLU A 520 -26.39 -46.17 -50.76
N GLU A 521 -26.06 -47.31 -50.15
CA GLU A 521 -25.79 -48.57 -50.85
C GLU A 521 -27.01 -49.05 -51.67
N LEU A 522 -28.21 -48.87 -51.14
CA LEU A 522 -29.47 -49.24 -51.80
C LEU A 522 -29.81 -48.37 -53.02
N GLN A 523 -29.31 -47.14 -53.13
CA GLN A 523 -29.59 -46.25 -54.26
C GLN A 523 -28.95 -46.72 -55.58
N GLY A 524 -27.85 -47.49 -55.51
CA GLY A 524 -27.15 -48.02 -56.68
C GLY A 524 -27.44 -49.48 -57.02
N MET A 525 -28.14 -50.21 -56.14
CA MET A 525 -28.23 -51.67 -56.24
C MET A 525 -29.46 -52.15 -57.03
N PRO A 526 -29.31 -53.00 -58.07
CA PRO A 526 -30.44 -53.57 -58.79
C PRO A 526 -31.27 -54.52 -57.89
N PRO A 527 -32.56 -54.76 -58.21
CA PRO A 527 -33.40 -55.65 -57.42
C PRO A 527 -32.82 -57.07 -57.38
N GLY A 528 -32.62 -57.61 -56.19
CA GLY A 528 -32.07 -58.94 -55.97
C GLY A 528 -31.97 -59.32 -54.49
N PRO A 529 -31.60 -60.57 -54.18
CA PRO A 529 -31.55 -61.07 -52.80
C PRO A 529 -30.58 -60.29 -51.89
N ALA A 530 -29.51 -59.72 -52.44
CA ALA A 530 -28.59 -58.84 -51.70
C ALA A 530 -29.28 -57.52 -51.26
N ARG A 531 -30.06 -56.91 -52.16
CA ARG A 531 -30.85 -55.71 -51.86
C ARG A 531 -31.87 -55.99 -50.76
N THR A 532 -32.58 -57.12 -50.84
CA THR A 532 -33.55 -57.53 -49.80
C THR A 532 -32.88 -57.77 -48.45
N GLY A 533 -31.65 -58.29 -48.43
CA GLY A 533 -30.88 -58.44 -47.18
C GLY A 533 -30.59 -57.11 -46.50
N LEU A 534 -30.11 -56.12 -47.27
CA LEU A 534 -29.86 -54.76 -46.78
C LEU A 534 -31.14 -54.01 -46.39
N GLU A 535 -32.24 -54.21 -47.12
CA GLU A 535 -33.55 -53.64 -46.76
C GLU A 535 -34.06 -54.19 -45.42
N ASN A 536 -33.82 -55.48 -45.12
CA ASN A 536 -34.17 -56.06 -43.83
C ASN A 536 -33.25 -55.57 -42.70
N GLU A 537 -31.93 -55.53 -42.92
CA GLU A 537 -30.96 -54.98 -41.94
C GLU A 537 -31.29 -53.53 -41.59
N LYS A 538 -31.62 -52.72 -42.60
CA LYS A 538 -32.08 -51.35 -42.42
C LYS A 538 -33.36 -51.28 -41.59
N ALA A 539 -34.35 -52.12 -41.89
CA ALA A 539 -35.60 -52.14 -41.14
C ALA A 539 -35.40 -52.53 -39.67
N ASP A 540 -34.52 -53.48 -39.38
CA ASP A 540 -34.18 -53.89 -38.01
C ASP A 540 -33.46 -52.77 -37.23
N LEU A 541 -32.54 -52.05 -37.88
CA LEU A 541 -31.86 -50.90 -37.29
C LEU A 541 -32.82 -49.72 -37.09
N GLU A 542 -33.69 -49.44 -38.06
CA GLU A 542 -34.74 -48.42 -37.94
C GLU A 542 -35.73 -48.75 -36.81
N ASP A 543 -36.09 -50.02 -36.62
CA ASP A 543 -36.92 -50.47 -35.50
C ASP A 543 -36.21 -50.30 -34.15
N THR A 544 -34.92 -50.61 -34.09
CA THR A 544 -34.07 -50.41 -32.90
C THR A 544 -33.97 -48.94 -32.53
N ILE A 545 -33.71 -48.06 -33.51
CA ILE A 545 -33.69 -46.60 -33.31
C ILE A 545 -35.08 -46.11 -32.87
N ASN A 546 -36.14 -46.56 -33.52
CA ASN A 546 -37.47 -46.09 -33.18
C ASN A 546 -37.95 -46.55 -31.80
N THR A 547 -37.57 -47.75 -31.38
CA THR A 547 -37.97 -48.34 -30.10
C THR A 547 -37.14 -47.81 -28.94
N ASN A 548 -35.83 -47.59 -29.13
CA ASN A 548 -34.92 -47.27 -28.03
C ASN A 548 -34.44 -45.82 -28.02
N TYR A 549 -34.16 -45.22 -29.18
CA TYR A 549 -33.64 -43.86 -29.27
C TYR A 549 -34.74 -42.79 -29.19
N ASN A 550 -35.90 -43.00 -29.83
CA ASN A 550 -36.98 -42.00 -29.78
C ASN A 550 -37.50 -41.72 -28.35
N PRO A 551 -37.66 -42.70 -27.45
CA PRO A 551 -37.99 -42.44 -26.05
C PRO A 551 -36.90 -41.63 -25.32
N LEU A 552 -35.61 -41.92 -25.56
CA LEU A 552 -34.51 -41.16 -24.98
C LEU A 552 -34.52 -39.71 -25.45
N ARG A 553 -34.84 -39.46 -26.72
CA ARG A 553 -35.00 -38.10 -27.24
C ARG A 553 -36.16 -37.36 -26.58
N GLN A 554 -37.29 -38.03 -26.33
CA GLN A 554 -38.40 -37.42 -25.59
C GLN A 554 -38.04 -37.10 -24.14
N GLN A 555 -37.24 -37.96 -23.49
CA GLN A 555 -36.71 -37.69 -22.14
C GLN A 555 -35.73 -36.52 -22.14
N TRP A 556 -34.87 -36.43 -23.16
CA TRP A 556 -33.99 -35.29 -23.34
C TRP A 556 -34.76 -33.98 -23.49
N ASP A 557 -35.78 -33.94 -24.37
CA ASP A 557 -36.58 -32.73 -24.59
C ASP A 557 -37.29 -32.28 -23.28
N LEU A 558 -37.71 -33.23 -22.45
CA LEU A 558 -38.31 -32.96 -21.13
C LEU A 558 -37.26 -32.42 -20.14
N ALA A 559 -36.14 -33.13 -19.96
CA ALA A 559 -35.05 -32.72 -19.07
C ALA A 559 -34.47 -31.36 -19.47
N LYS A 560 -34.41 -31.06 -20.77
CA LYS A 560 -34.04 -29.75 -21.30
C LYS A 560 -35.00 -28.67 -20.82
N GLY A 561 -36.31 -28.91 -20.93
CA GLY A 561 -37.33 -27.99 -20.43
C GLY A 561 -37.23 -27.76 -18.92
N GLU A 562 -36.95 -28.80 -18.15
CA GLU A 562 -36.77 -28.71 -16.70
C GLU A 562 -35.49 -27.95 -16.32
N MET A 563 -34.38 -28.17 -17.03
CA MET A 563 -33.13 -27.44 -16.84
C MET A 563 -33.29 -25.95 -17.13
N VAL A 564 -33.95 -25.58 -18.23
CA VAL A 564 -34.25 -24.17 -18.54
C VAL A 564 -35.17 -23.55 -17.48
N GLY A 565 -36.16 -24.31 -17.01
CA GLY A 565 -37.02 -23.88 -15.91
C GLY A 565 -36.24 -23.63 -14.61
N ALA A 566 -35.33 -24.54 -14.25
CA ALA A 566 -34.46 -24.42 -13.09
C ALA A 566 -33.48 -23.25 -13.22
N TYR A 567 -32.92 -23.04 -14.43
CA TYR A 567 -32.04 -21.92 -14.73
C TYR A 567 -32.77 -20.58 -14.60
N MET A 568 -33.96 -20.46 -15.19
CA MET A 568 -34.78 -19.24 -15.09
C MET A 568 -35.23 -18.97 -13.65
N ALA A 569 -35.57 -20.01 -12.88
CA ALA A 569 -35.91 -19.87 -11.47
C ALA A 569 -34.69 -19.43 -10.64
N TYR A 570 -33.51 -19.97 -10.93
CA TYR A 570 -32.25 -19.57 -10.31
C TYR A 570 -31.92 -18.11 -10.62
N MET A 571 -31.93 -17.72 -11.90
CA MET A 571 -31.68 -16.34 -12.33
C MET A 571 -32.65 -15.37 -11.65
N LYS A 572 -33.95 -15.68 -11.66
CA LYS A 572 -34.99 -14.84 -11.04
C LYS A 572 -34.82 -14.69 -9.52
N ALA A 573 -34.27 -15.69 -8.85
CA ALA A 573 -33.99 -15.62 -7.43
C ALA A 573 -32.73 -14.79 -7.09
N HIS A 574 -31.86 -14.54 -8.07
CA HIS A 574 -30.56 -13.87 -7.91
C HIS A 574 -30.42 -12.63 -8.81
N THR A 575 -31.54 -12.09 -9.30
CA THR A 575 -31.59 -10.80 -10.01
C THR A 575 -32.55 -9.87 -9.29
N ASP A 576 -32.15 -8.61 -9.12
CA ASP A 576 -32.98 -7.56 -8.54
C ASP A 576 -34.16 -7.17 -9.47
N GLU A 577 -35.02 -6.28 -8.99
CA GLU A 577 -36.19 -5.77 -9.74
C GLU A 577 -35.83 -4.99 -11.02
N ASN A 578 -34.56 -4.63 -11.20
CA ASN A 578 -34.03 -3.94 -12.38
C ASN A 578 -33.34 -4.90 -13.36
N GLY A 579 -33.31 -6.21 -13.05
CA GLY A 579 -32.62 -7.20 -13.85
C GLY A 579 -31.10 -7.17 -13.69
N ASN A 580 -30.58 -6.46 -12.70
CA ASN A 580 -29.19 -6.59 -12.32
C ASN A 580 -29.04 -7.89 -11.54
N TYR A 581 -28.07 -8.68 -11.94
CA TYR A 581 -27.67 -9.84 -11.16
C TYR A 581 -27.16 -9.32 -9.80
N ASP A 582 -27.77 -9.79 -8.71
CA ASP A 582 -27.23 -9.59 -7.36
C ASP A 582 -25.96 -10.43 -7.31
N ASP A 583 -24.86 -9.86 -7.80
CA ASP A 583 -23.56 -10.52 -7.97
C ASP A 583 -22.89 -10.84 -6.63
N GLY A 584 -23.59 -10.57 -5.53
CA GLY A 584 -23.02 -10.61 -4.21
C GLY A 584 -21.83 -9.65 -4.12
N SER A 585 -21.84 -8.51 -4.84
CA SER A 585 -20.94 -7.39 -4.56
C SER A 585 -21.25 -6.91 -3.16
N MET A 586 -20.58 -7.56 -2.21
CA MET A 586 -20.73 -7.29 -0.81
C MET A 586 -20.30 -5.83 -0.64
N GLU A 587 -21.20 -4.99 -0.13
CA GLU A 587 -20.88 -3.61 0.15
C GLU A 587 -19.58 -3.58 0.96
N MET A 588 -18.55 -2.90 0.45
CA MET A 588 -17.26 -2.75 1.12
C MET A 588 -17.47 -1.81 2.31
N ASP A 589 -17.97 -2.37 3.40
CA ASP A 589 -18.41 -1.66 4.60
C ASP A 589 -17.31 -1.53 5.68
N VAL A 590 -16.17 -2.19 5.48
CA VAL A 590 -15.00 -2.11 6.36
C VAL A 590 -13.89 -1.34 5.67
N VAL A 591 -13.63 -0.12 6.13
CA VAL A 591 -12.49 0.69 5.70
C VAL A 591 -11.48 0.77 6.84
N ARG A 592 -10.21 0.52 6.54
CA ARG A 592 -9.11 0.66 7.50
C ARG A 592 -7.97 1.45 6.91
N GLU A 593 -7.37 2.30 7.74
CA GLU A 593 -6.22 3.11 7.37
C GLU A 593 -5.04 2.71 8.23
N PHE A 594 -3.94 2.32 7.58
CA PHE A 594 -2.65 2.04 8.20
C PHE A 594 -1.71 3.18 7.87
N LYS A 595 -1.42 4.03 8.86
CA LYS A 595 -0.50 5.16 8.70
C LYS A 595 0.89 4.78 9.20
N PHE A 596 1.86 4.88 8.31
CA PHE A 596 3.29 4.72 8.59
C PHE A 596 3.94 6.10 8.56
N ASP A 597 4.16 6.71 9.71
CA ASP A 597 5.00 7.90 9.86
C ASP A 597 6.24 7.51 10.67
N LEU A 598 7.35 7.24 9.98
CA LEU A 598 8.61 6.80 10.59
C LEU A 598 9.12 7.78 11.65
N ASN A 599 8.75 9.07 11.57
CA ASN A 599 9.14 10.05 12.58
C ASN A 599 8.38 9.87 13.90
N THR A 600 7.18 9.28 13.89
CA THR A 600 6.44 8.99 15.13
C THR A 600 7.10 7.88 15.94
N TYR A 601 7.88 7.01 15.30
CA TYR A 601 8.65 5.97 15.98
C TYR A 601 10.01 6.48 16.49
N LEU A 602 10.42 7.69 16.13
CA LEU A 602 11.61 8.32 16.71
C LEU A 602 11.31 8.89 18.11
N PRO A 603 12.32 8.96 19.00
CA PRO A 603 12.19 9.64 20.28
C PRO A 603 11.72 11.07 20.11
N GLU A 604 10.92 11.57 21.06
CA GLU A 604 10.38 12.94 21.05
C GLU A 604 11.44 14.01 20.73
N SER A 605 12.68 13.84 21.21
CA SER A 605 13.79 14.77 20.96
C SER A 605 14.25 14.86 19.50
N GLU A 606 13.95 13.85 18.68
CA GLU A 606 14.37 13.78 17.27
C GLU A 606 13.23 14.13 16.29
N ARG A 607 11.99 14.28 16.80
CA ARG A 607 10.79 14.55 15.98
C ARG A 607 10.71 15.97 15.43
N ILE A 608 11.42 16.92 16.01
CA ILE A 608 11.40 18.33 15.60
C ILE A 608 12.79 18.91 15.49
N LYS A 609 12.97 19.81 14.53
CA LYS A 609 14.22 20.53 14.31
C LYS A 609 13.98 22.03 14.27
N VAL A 610 14.79 22.77 15.03
CA VAL A 610 14.86 24.22 14.92
C VAL A 610 15.82 24.56 13.79
N VAL A 611 15.30 25.15 12.71
CA VAL A 611 16.07 25.49 11.51
C VAL A 611 16.66 26.90 11.61
N TYR A 612 15.97 27.78 12.32
CA TYR A 612 16.36 29.17 12.51
C TYR A 612 16.13 29.58 13.96
N TRP A 613 17.07 30.35 14.51
CA TRP A 613 16.98 30.91 15.86
C TRP A 613 17.53 32.34 15.86
N HIS A 614 16.70 33.30 16.24
CA HIS A 614 17.10 34.70 16.26
C HIS A 614 16.55 35.44 17.48
N VAL A 615 17.42 36.20 18.13
CA VAL A 615 17.10 36.97 19.33
C VAL A 615 17.10 38.45 18.97
N THR A 616 15.96 39.11 19.18
CA THR A 616 15.81 40.55 18.95
C THR A 616 15.53 41.31 20.23
N ASN A 617 16.10 42.51 20.29
CA ASN A 617 15.81 43.47 21.35
C ASN A 617 14.66 44.35 20.90
N ARG A 618 13.48 44.18 21.49
CA ARG A 618 12.35 45.07 21.20
C ARG A 618 12.64 46.44 21.82
N ARG A 619 12.86 47.45 20.97
CA ARG A 619 12.72 48.86 21.36
C ARG A 619 11.24 49.20 21.16
N ILE A 620 10.53 49.46 22.25
CA ILE A 620 9.21 50.12 22.20
C ILE A 620 9.43 51.60 21.89
#